data_AF-A0A6A6NN52-F1
#
_entry.id   AF-A0A6A6NN52-F1
#
_cell.length_a   1.000
_cell.length_b   1.000
_cell.length_c   1.000
_cell.angle_alpha   90.00
_cell.angle_beta   90.00
_cell.angle_gamma   90.00
#
_symmetry.space_group_name_H-M   'P 1'
#
loop_
_entity.id
_entity.type
_entity.pdbx_description
1 polymer ?
#
loop_
_entity_poly.entity_id
_entity_poly.type
_entity_poly.pdbx_seq_one_letter_code
_entity_poly.pdbx_strand_id
1 'polypeptide(L)'
;MDQRNCRMLKALDHNNHARTWNAMVRLPETALAPLRNLSTNEPIPGFPQKPDRIGSMSNAAIDLVMRALELSTDHPVAVKRRLLKSYIGLFDPSVPVPSIE
;
A
#
# COMPACT_ATOMS: atom_id res chain seq x y z
N MET A 1 9.57 -11.95 25.07
CA MET A 1 9.33 -10.94 24.02
C MET A 1 9.26 -11.70 22.71
N ASP A 2 8.07 -11.81 22.13
CA ASP A 2 7.82 -12.76 21.04
C ASP A 2 8.44 -12.31 19.71
N GLN A 3 9.09 -13.25 19.02
CA GLN A 3 9.79 -13.01 17.76
C GLN A 3 8.88 -12.44 16.67
N ARG A 4 7.58 -12.76 16.70
CA ARG A 4 6.55 -12.20 15.81
C ARG A 4 6.40 -10.69 15.99
N ASN A 5 6.32 -10.21 17.23
CA ASN A 5 6.15 -8.79 17.53
C ASN A 5 7.38 -7.99 17.08
N CYS A 6 8.60 -8.54 17.26
CA CYS A 6 9.82 -7.91 16.77
C CYS A 6 9.86 -7.77 15.24
N ARG A 7 9.30 -8.73 14.48
CA ARG A 7 9.24 -8.65 13.01
C ARG A 7 8.24 -7.60 12.56
N MET A 8 7.07 -7.55 13.17
CA MET A 8 6.04 -6.56 12.87
C MET A 8 6.54 -5.13 13.11
N LEU A 9 7.24 -4.89 14.23
CA LEU A 9 7.82 -3.58 14.53
C LEU A 9 8.83 -3.12 13.46
N LYS A 10 9.69 -4.03 12.98
CA LYS A 10 10.63 -3.73 11.89
C LYS A 10 9.92 -3.45 10.56
N ALA A 11 8.86 -4.20 10.26
CA ALA A 11 8.06 -3.97 9.05
C ALA A 11 7.35 -2.62 9.11
N LEU A 12 6.79 -2.25 10.27
CA LEU A 12 6.14 -0.95 10.49
C LEU A 12 7.11 0.21 10.32
N ASP A 13 8.31 0.11 10.89
CA ASP A 13 9.36 1.13 10.77
C ASP A 13 9.77 1.35 9.30
N HIS A 14 10.09 0.27 8.58
CA HIS A 14 10.39 0.31 7.15
C HIS A 14 9.21 0.91 6.35
N ASN A 15 8.00 0.45 6.62
CA ASN A 15 6.81 0.89 5.89
C ASN A 15 6.50 2.38 6.15
N ASN A 16 6.74 2.89 7.35
CA ASN A 16 6.59 4.31 7.65
C ASN A 16 7.58 5.16 6.85
N HIS A 17 8.84 4.74 6.77
CA HIS A 17 9.83 5.42 5.92
C HIS A 17 9.42 5.39 4.43
N ALA A 18 9.00 4.22 3.94
CA ALA A 18 8.55 4.05 2.56
C ALA A 18 7.32 4.92 2.23
N ARG A 19 6.33 4.98 3.12
CA ARG A 19 5.15 5.85 2.96
C ARG A 19 5.53 7.32 2.91
N THR A 20 6.44 7.77 3.77
CA THR A 20 6.95 9.15 3.75
C THR A 20 7.60 9.46 2.40
N TRP A 21 8.39 8.53 1.85
CA TRP A 21 8.98 8.73 0.52
C TRP A 21 7.94 8.77 -0.59
N ASN A 22 7.03 7.81 -0.59
CA ASN A 22 5.96 7.74 -1.58
C ASN A 22 5.05 8.97 -1.53
N ALA A 23 4.85 9.57 -0.36
CA ALA A 23 4.11 10.83 -0.21
C ALA A 23 4.79 12.04 -0.83
N MET A 24 6.06 11.94 -1.22
CA MET A 24 6.77 12.98 -1.98
C MET A 24 6.75 12.71 -3.49
N VAL A 25 6.30 11.54 -3.93
CA VAL A 25 6.16 11.23 -5.35
C VAL A 25 5.02 12.05 -5.95
N ARG A 26 5.31 12.76 -7.05
CA ARG A 26 4.33 13.59 -7.78
C ARG A 26 4.09 13.12 -9.21
N LEU A 27 5.05 12.43 -9.81
CA LEU A 27 4.96 11.96 -11.19
C LEU A 27 4.52 10.49 -11.22
N PRO A 28 3.65 10.11 -12.18
CA PRO A 28 3.08 8.76 -12.24
C PRO A 28 4.11 7.67 -12.57
N GLU A 29 5.27 8.04 -13.11
CA GLU A 29 6.34 7.13 -13.52
C GLU A 29 7.48 7.04 -12.49
N THR A 30 7.48 7.88 -11.45
CA THR A 30 8.51 7.85 -10.41
C THR A 30 8.39 6.55 -9.62
N ALA A 31 9.55 5.92 -9.37
CA ALA A 31 9.61 4.68 -8.61
C ALA A 31 9.06 4.88 -7.18
N LEU A 32 8.24 3.93 -6.74
CA LEU A 32 7.77 3.84 -5.37
C LEU A 32 8.77 3.07 -4.50
N ALA A 33 8.94 3.53 -3.27
CA ALA A 33 9.54 2.74 -2.21
C ALA A 33 8.60 1.57 -1.86
N PRO A 34 9.06 0.31 -2.00
CA PRO A 34 8.23 -0.85 -1.71
C PRO A 34 7.99 -1.01 -0.22
N LEU A 35 6.76 -1.37 0.14
CA LEU A 35 6.42 -1.79 1.50
C LEU A 35 6.72 -3.29 1.69
N ARG A 36 6.87 -3.68 2.95
CA ARG A 36 7.06 -5.05 3.42
C ARG A 36 5.78 -5.58 4.06
N ASN A 37 5.61 -6.89 3.98
CA ASN A 37 4.52 -7.60 4.62
C ASN A 37 4.59 -7.39 6.14
N LEU A 38 3.49 -6.98 6.76
CA LEU A 38 3.46 -6.63 8.19
C LEU A 38 3.73 -7.83 9.11
N SER A 39 3.28 -9.02 8.70
CA SER A 39 3.42 -10.24 9.48
C SER A 39 4.79 -10.91 9.29
N THR A 40 5.38 -10.86 8.08
CA THR A 40 6.64 -11.58 7.77
C THR A 40 7.88 -10.68 7.69
N ASN A 41 7.71 -9.36 7.53
CA ASN A 41 8.76 -8.40 7.22
C ASN A 41 9.54 -8.69 5.91
N GLU A 42 8.90 -9.41 4.99
CA GLU A 42 9.45 -9.73 3.67
C GLU A 42 8.91 -8.78 2.60
N PRO A 43 9.58 -8.65 1.44
CA PRO A 43 9.04 -7.92 0.30
C PRO A 43 7.66 -8.44 -0.10
N ILE A 44 6.72 -7.54 -0.38
CA ILE A 44 5.38 -7.92 -0.84
C ILE A 44 5.44 -8.31 -2.32
N PRO A 45 5.11 -9.55 -2.69
CA PRO A 45 5.05 -9.95 -4.10
C PRO A 45 4.01 -9.13 -4.85
N GLY A 46 4.38 -8.65 -6.04
CA GLY A 46 3.48 -7.86 -6.89
C GLY A 46 3.19 -6.45 -6.37
N PHE A 47 3.98 -5.94 -5.41
CA PHE A 47 3.88 -4.53 -5.01
C PHE A 47 4.11 -3.61 -6.23
N PRO A 48 3.26 -2.60 -6.44
CA PRO A 48 3.37 -1.70 -7.59
C PRO A 48 4.68 -0.92 -7.54
N GLN A 49 5.47 -1.00 -8.61
CA GLN A 49 6.75 -0.26 -8.69
C GLN A 49 6.57 1.24 -8.92
N LYS A 50 5.40 1.66 -9.42
CA LYS A 50 5.09 3.03 -9.84
C LYS A 50 3.61 3.36 -9.60
N PRO A 51 3.23 4.63 -9.41
CA PRO A 51 1.84 5.05 -9.21
C PRO A 51 0.86 4.61 -10.31
N ASP A 52 1.27 4.70 -11.58
CA ASP A 52 0.47 4.34 -12.77
C ASP A 52 0.03 2.87 -12.74
N ARG A 53 0.91 1.98 -12.27
CA ARG A 53 0.66 0.53 -12.21
C ARG A 53 -0.46 0.15 -11.28
N ILE A 54 -0.79 0.97 -10.29
CA ILE A 54 -1.90 0.71 -9.36
C ILE A 54 -3.23 0.75 -10.11
N GLY A 55 -3.36 1.61 -11.12
CA GLY A 55 -4.56 1.72 -11.94
C GLY A 55 -4.86 0.47 -12.76
N SER A 56 -3.84 -0.31 -13.12
CA SER A 56 -3.93 -1.51 -13.96
C SER A 56 -3.86 -2.83 -13.18
N MET A 57 -3.68 -2.80 -11.85
CA MET A 57 -3.68 -4.02 -11.03
C MET A 57 -5.01 -4.78 -11.14
N SER A 58 -4.95 -6.09 -11.37
CA SER A 58 -6.13 -6.96 -11.30
C SER A 58 -6.67 -7.02 -9.86
N ASN A 59 -7.94 -7.41 -9.70
CA ASN A 59 -8.55 -7.55 -8.37
C ASN A 59 -7.77 -8.54 -7.47
N ALA A 60 -7.31 -9.66 -8.03
CA ALA A 60 -6.50 -10.63 -7.30
C ALA A 60 -5.13 -10.06 -6.89
N ALA A 61 -4.47 -9.30 -7.78
CA ALA A 61 -3.16 -8.70 -7.48
C ALA A 61 -3.26 -7.66 -6.36
N ILE A 62 -4.31 -6.83 -6.38
CA ILE A 62 -4.50 -5.84 -5.32
C ILE A 62 -4.87 -6.48 -3.98
N ASP A 63 -5.64 -7.57 -4.00
CA ASP A 63 -5.98 -8.32 -2.79
C ASP A 63 -4.76 -8.94 -2.11
N LEU A 64 -3.82 -9.46 -2.90
CA LEU A 64 -2.56 -9.98 -2.37
C LEU A 64 -1.76 -8.90 -1.63
N VAL A 65 -1.64 -7.71 -2.24
CA VAL A 65 -0.92 -6.58 -1.63
C VAL A 65 -1.65 -6.08 -0.38
N MET A 66 -2.98 -5.92 -0.44
CA MET A 66 -3.78 -5.45 0.70
C MET A 66 -3.74 -6.43 1.89
N ARG A 67 -3.82 -7.74 1.65
CA ARG A 67 -3.70 -8.75 2.70
C ARG A 67 -2.33 -8.74 3.36
N ALA A 68 -1.26 -8.58 2.58
CA ALA A 68 0.10 -8.46 3.12
C ALA A 68 0.30 -7.21 4.00
N LEU A 69 -0.54 -6.19 3.80
CA LEU A 69 -0.60 -4.96 4.59
C LEU A 69 -1.70 -4.99 5.67
N GLU A 70 -2.34 -6.15 5.88
CA GLU A 70 -3.43 -6.35 6.84
C GLU A 70 -4.62 -5.39 6.62
N LEU A 71 -4.89 -5.02 5.36
CA LEU A 71 -6.01 -4.19 4.93
C LEU A 71 -7.21 -5.04 4.49
N SER A 72 -8.42 -4.50 4.64
CA SER A 72 -9.65 -5.13 4.16
C SER A 72 -9.66 -5.28 2.63
N THR A 73 -9.95 -6.48 2.14
CA THR A 73 -10.17 -6.76 0.71
C THR A 73 -11.65 -6.78 0.32
N ASP A 74 -12.57 -6.48 1.23
CA ASP A 74 -14.02 -6.56 1.00
C ASP A 74 -14.57 -5.25 0.43
N HIS A 75 -14.05 -4.85 -0.73
CA HIS A 75 -14.42 -3.62 -1.42
C HIS A 75 -14.45 -3.84 -2.94
N PRO A 76 -15.11 -2.98 -3.73
CA PRO A 76 -14.93 -2.98 -5.19
C PRO A 76 -13.48 -2.65 -5.58
N VAL A 77 -12.98 -3.22 -6.69
CA VAL A 77 -11.57 -3.05 -7.13
C VAL A 77 -11.15 -1.58 -7.26
N ALA A 78 -12.04 -0.69 -7.70
CA ALA A 78 -11.78 0.73 -7.80
C ALA A 78 -11.51 1.38 -6.43
N VAL A 79 -12.30 0.98 -5.42
CA VAL A 79 -12.13 1.43 -4.03
C VAL A 79 -10.83 0.87 -3.44
N LYS A 80 -10.52 -0.41 -3.66
CA LYS A 80 -9.24 -1.01 -3.26
C LYS A 80 -8.05 -0.25 -3.79
N ARG A 81 -8.05 0.10 -5.08
CA ARG A 81 -6.96 0.88 -5.72
C ARG A 81 -6.78 2.23 -5.05
N ARG A 82 -7.88 2.89 -4.69
CA ARG A 82 -7.84 4.17 -3.96
C ARG A 82 -7.32 3.99 -2.54
N LEU A 83 -7.82 2.99 -1.80
CA LEU A 83 -7.36 2.68 -0.45
C LEU A 83 -5.87 2.34 -0.42
N LEU A 84 -5.41 1.53 -1.38
CA LEU A 84 -3.99 1.20 -1.50
C LEU A 84 -3.16 2.45 -1.78
N LYS A 85 -3.55 3.30 -2.74
CA LYS A 85 -2.87 4.59 -3.02
C LYS A 85 -2.75 5.45 -1.77
N SER A 86 -3.85 5.61 -1.04
CA SER A 86 -3.87 6.38 0.22
C SER A 86 -2.91 5.79 1.25
N TYR A 87 -3.00 4.48 1.49
CA TYR A 87 -2.21 3.80 2.49
C TYR A 87 -0.70 3.82 2.22
N ILE A 88 -0.29 3.77 0.95
CA ILE A 88 1.13 3.84 0.57
C ILE A 88 1.64 5.27 0.46
N GLY A 89 0.82 6.29 0.72
CA GLY A 89 1.23 7.70 0.77
C GLY A 89 0.96 8.50 -0.51
N LEU A 90 0.38 7.93 -1.57
CA LEU A 90 0.15 8.64 -2.85
C LEU A 90 -1.09 9.55 -2.86
N PHE A 91 -1.69 9.85 -1.70
CA PHE A 91 -2.91 10.65 -1.66
C PHE A 91 -2.64 12.12 -2.00
N ASP A 92 -3.51 12.64 -2.87
CA ASP A 92 -3.69 14.06 -3.15
C ASP A 92 -4.81 14.58 -2.22
N PRO A 93 -4.53 15.57 -1.34
CA PRO A 93 -5.51 16.12 -0.41
C PRO A 93 -6.74 16.78 -1.06
N SER A 94 -6.77 16.94 -2.39
CA SER A 94 -7.83 17.66 -3.09
C SER A 94 -9.04 16.82 -3.54
N VAL A 95 -9.02 15.48 -3.41
CA VAL A 95 -10.11 14.61 -3.91
C VAL A 95 -10.99 14.08 -2.77
N PRO A 96 -12.27 14.51 -2.63
CA PRO A 96 -13.19 14.01 -1.62
C PRO A 96 -13.38 12.49 -1.72
N VAL A 97 -13.42 11.82 -0.58
CA VAL A 97 -13.88 10.43 -0.49
C VAL A 97 -15.39 10.45 -0.70
N PRO A 98 -15.97 9.71 -1.69
CA PRO A 98 -17.42 9.64 -1.79
C PRO A 98 -17.95 9.00 -0.53
N SER A 99 -18.87 9.68 0.14
CA SER A 99 -19.69 9.11 1.19
C SER A 99 -20.36 7.86 0.63
N ILE A 100 -20.12 6.74 1.28
CA ILE A 100 -20.90 5.53 1.03
C ILE A 100 -22.24 5.80 1.74
N GLU A 101 -23.29 6.07 0.96
CA GLU A 101 -24.68 6.04 1.46
C GLU A 101 -25.08 4.60 1.85
#